data_AF-A0A7K5IJT9-F1
#
_entry.id   AF-A0A7K5IJT9-F1
#
_cell.length_a   1.000
_cell.length_b   1.000
_cell.length_c   1.000
_cell.angle_alpha   90.00
_cell.angle_beta   90.00
_cell.angle_gamma   90.00
#
_symmetry.space_group_name_H-M   'P 1'
#
loop_
_entity.id
_entity.type
_entity.pdbx_description
1 polymer ?
#
loop_
_entity_poly.entity_id
_entity_poly.type
_entity_poly.pdbx_seq_one_letter_code
_entity_poly.pdbx_strand_id
1 'polypeptide(L)'
;GTEVVEDPNGKTFTVTSRVEFRVTKEDNEVEVTCTVDHESLQNSERSTTQKLQVHCTWGDILGGLEPSLLPGAADPFWLIPNLNFPGKSRGLTPVPCLSPQEFLWEKEGSDAPLQLSSDSVLIFPFLNKSDSGTYVCTATSSMGSVVAKYNLDVSGCTAGWSCWDGASAPPAGSQLLLSFLSPAWADASPVPSTSSTYHAMIGGVVAVIVFLLLSLLIVLGHYLIRHKGTYLTHEAKGSDDAPDADTAIINAEGGQAGGDDKKEYFI
;
A
#
# COMPACT_ATOMS: atom_id res chain seq x y z
N GLY A 1 1.64 42.09 1.74
CA GLY A 1 1.37 43.53 1.57
C GLY A 1 2.25 44.08 0.47
N THR A 2 1.81 45.17 -0.17
CA THR A 2 2.55 45.85 -1.23
C THR A 2 3.20 47.11 -0.66
N GLU A 3 4.47 47.30 -0.96
CA GLU A 3 5.30 48.42 -0.54
C GLU A 3 5.82 49.14 -1.78
N VAL A 4 5.79 50.48 -1.76
CA VAL A 4 6.29 51.33 -2.84
C VAL A 4 7.32 52.28 -2.27
N VAL A 5 8.54 52.20 -2.80
CA VAL A 5 9.66 53.05 -2.38
C VAL A 5 10.15 53.83 -3.58
N GLU A 6 10.31 55.14 -3.43
CA GLU A 6 10.89 55.99 -4.46
C GLU A 6 12.41 55.88 -4.45
N ASP A 7 13.01 55.67 -5.62
CA ASP A 7 14.45 55.50 -5.71
C ASP A 7 15.19 56.84 -5.54
N PRO A 8 16.45 56.85 -5.07
CA PRO A 8 17.23 58.08 -4.84
C PRO A 8 17.38 58.98 -6.07
N ASN A 9 17.17 58.43 -7.26
CA ASN A 9 17.24 59.13 -8.54
C ASN A 9 15.98 59.98 -8.83
N GLY A 10 14.90 59.86 -8.04
CA GLY A 10 13.66 60.63 -8.17
C GLY A 10 12.89 60.40 -9.49
N LYS A 11 13.20 59.31 -10.20
CA LYS A 11 12.67 59.00 -11.54
C LYS A 11 12.01 57.64 -11.64
N THR A 12 12.24 56.76 -10.67
CA THR A 12 11.78 55.38 -10.67
C THR A 12 11.24 55.02 -9.28
N PHE A 13 10.29 54.10 -9.27
CA PHE A 13 9.70 53.56 -8.05
C PHE A 13 9.93 52.06 -8.02
N THR A 14 10.37 51.56 -6.88
CA THR A 14 10.48 50.13 -6.61
C THR A 14 9.21 49.66 -5.91
N VAL A 15 8.46 48.77 -6.56
CA VAL A 15 7.26 48.14 -6.01
C VAL A 15 7.61 46.72 -5.55
N THR A 16 7.44 46.44 -4.26
CA THR A 16 7.69 45.12 -3.68
C THR A 16 6.38 44.55 -3.14
N SER A 17 5.98 43.38 -3.62
CA SER A 17 4.85 42.64 -3.06
C SER A 17 5.37 41.43 -2.26
N ARG A 18 4.93 41.30 -1.01
CA ARG A 18 5.19 40.13 -0.15
C ARG A 18 3.89 39.40 0.15
N VAL A 19 3.87 38.10 -0.06
CA VAL A 19 2.74 37.22 0.27
C VAL A 19 3.21 36.16 1.26
N GLU A 20 2.42 35.90 2.30
CA GLU A 20 2.64 34.86 3.28
C GLU A 20 1.42 33.96 3.30
N PHE A 21 1.64 32.66 3.15
CA PHE A 21 0.58 31.66 3.20
C PHE A 21 1.09 30.39 3.89
N ARG A 22 0.17 29.62 4.46
CA ARG A 22 0.49 28.32 5.04
C ARG A 22 0.51 27.30 3.91
N VAL A 23 1.57 26.50 3.87
CA VAL A 23 1.80 25.48 2.84
C VAL A 23 1.57 24.11 3.45
N THR A 24 0.87 23.23 2.74
CA THR A 24 0.69 21.83 3.13
C THR A 24 1.41 20.89 2.17
N LYS A 25 1.49 19.60 2.51
CA LYS A 25 2.16 18.59 1.68
C LYS A 25 1.51 18.44 0.29
N GLU A 26 0.23 18.80 0.17
CA GLU A 26 -0.52 18.78 -1.08
C GLU A 26 -0.12 19.90 -2.04
N ASP A 27 0.53 20.97 -1.55
CA ASP A 27 0.96 22.12 -2.36
C ASP A 27 2.32 21.89 -3.05
N ASN A 28 2.90 20.69 -2.95
CA ASN A 28 4.14 20.37 -3.62
C ASN A 28 4.01 20.50 -5.15
N GLU A 29 4.98 21.14 -5.77
CA GLU A 29 5.03 21.49 -7.20
C GLU A 29 3.93 22.43 -7.70
N VAL A 30 3.12 23.01 -6.81
CA VAL A 30 2.18 24.06 -7.19
C VAL A 30 2.95 25.27 -7.71
N GLU A 31 2.47 25.83 -8.83
CA GLU A 31 3.04 26.99 -9.49
C GLU A 31 2.51 28.28 -8.87
N VAL A 32 3.42 29.11 -8.36
CA VAL A 32 3.14 30.45 -7.85
C VAL A 32 3.63 31.45 -8.89
N THR A 33 2.70 32.21 -9.45
CA THR A 33 3.00 33.23 -10.47
C THR A 33 2.98 34.61 -9.85
N CYS A 34 4.06 35.36 -10.07
CA CYS A 34 4.14 36.79 -9.79
C CYS A 34 3.98 37.55 -11.11
N THR A 35 2.98 38.43 -11.15
CA THR A 35 2.64 39.20 -12.34
C THR A 35 2.69 40.68 -12.03
N VAL A 36 3.31 41.45 -12.94
CA VAL A 36 3.35 42.91 -12.87
C VAL A 36 2.45 43.47 -13.96
N ASP A 37 1.45 44.23 -13.54
CA ASP A 37 0.56 44.98 -14.42
C ASP A 37 0.84 46.47 -14.30
N HIS A 38 1.00 47.14 -15.45
CA HIS A 38 1.24 48.57 -15.53
C HIS A 38 0.88 49.09 -16.93
N GLU A 39 0.23 50.25 -17.02
CA GLU A 39 -0.24 50.83 -18.30
C GLU A 39 0.90 51.02 -19.32
N SER A 40 2.13 51.28 -18.86
CA SER A 40 3.28 51.43 -19.75
C SER A 40 3.81 50.13 -20.36
N LEU A 41 3.35 48.95 -19.90
CA LEU A 41 3.81 47.65 -20.41
C LEU A 41 3.18 47.28 -21.77
N GLN A 42 2.32 48.12 -22.37
CA GLN A 42 1.80 48.01 -23.76
C GLN A 42 1.60 46.55 -24.26
N ASN A 43 0.64 45.83 -23.67
CA ASN A 43 0.29 44.44 -23.99
C ASN A 43 1.40 43.39 -23.78
N SER A 44 2.48 43.72 -23.06
CA SER A 44 3.51 42.77 -22.65
C SER A 44 3.47 42.56 -21.14
N GLU A 45 2.55 41.69 -20.71
CA GLU A 45 2.49 41.25 -19.31
C GLU A 45 3.82 40.59 -18.91
N ARG A 46 4.37 41.03 -17.78
CA ARG A 46 5.60 40.45 -17.21
C ARG A 46 5.23 39.57 -16.05
N SER A 47 5.21 38.26 -16.30
CA SER A 47 4.99 37.24 -15.28
C SER A 47 6.22 36.36 -15.12
N THR A 48 6.44 35.90 -13.89
CA THR A 48 7.42 34.88 -13.55
C THR A 48 6.75 33.84 -12.67
N THR A 49 6.99 32.57 -12.96
CA THR A 49 6.37 31.45 -12.24
C THR A 49 7.45 30.66 -11.52
N GLN A 50 7.19 30.32 -10.26
CA GLN A 50 8.05 29.48 -9.44
C GLN A 50 7.25 28.30 -8.89
N LYS A 51 7.83 27.10 -8.93
CA LYS A 51 7.23 25.91 -8.33
C LYS A 51 7.59 25.82 -6.85
N LEU A 52 6.60 25.53 -6.01
CA LEU A 52 6.79 25.25 -4.60
C LEU A 52 7.46 23.88 -4.41
N GLN A 53 8.46 23.82 -3.53
CA GLN A 53 9.12 22.59 -3.12
C GLN A 53 8.82 22.35 -1.65
N VAL A 54 7.84 21.50 -1.38
CA VAL A 54 7.43 21.17 -0.02
C VAL A 54 8.14 19.89 0.40
N HIS A 55 8.63 19.86 1.63
CA HIS A 55 9.24 18.67 2.21
C HIS A 55 8.28 18.03 3.22
N CYS A 56 8.37 16.71 3.35
CA CYS A 56 7.54 15.96 4.28
C CYS A 56 7.81 16.35 5.73
N THR A 57 6.77 16.31 6.55
CA THR A 57 6.91 16.36 8.00
C THR A 57 7.33 15.00 8.53
N TRP A 58 8.35 14.99 9.39
CA TRP A 58 8.92 13.75 9.92
C TRP A 58 7.95 12.93 10.77
N GLY A 59 7.02 13.57 11.50
CA GLY A 59 6.06 12.90 12.38
C GLY A 59 5.22 11.79 11.73
N ASP A 60 5.03 11.83 10.40
CA ASP A 60 4.24 10.86 9.65
C ASP A 60 5.09 9.69 9.08
N ILE A 61 6.43 9.76 9.20
CA ILE A 61 7.36 8.81 8.54
C ILE A 61 7.62 7.56 9.40
N LEU A 62 7.68 7.68 10.74
CA LEU A 62 7.88 6.52 11.62
C LEU A 62 6.54 5.88 11.98
N GLY A 63 6.25 4.71 11.40
CA GLY A 63 5.07 3.89 11.69
C GLY A 63 5.19 3.04 12.96
N GLY A 64 6.33 3.10 13.64
CA GLY A 64 6.63 2.33 14.85
C GLY A 64 7.86 1.44 14.69
N LEU A 65 8.03 0.50 15.60
CA LEU A 65 9.08 -0.51 15.58
C LEU A 65 8.44 -1.88 15.32
N GLU A 66 8.99 -2.61 14.36
CA GLU A 66 8.52 -3.93 13.98
C GLU A 66 9.47 -5.01 14.53
N PRO A 67 8.98 -5.94 15.35
CA PRO A 67 9.75 -7.09 15.80
C PRO A 67 9.84 -8.13 14.69
N SER A 68 11.04 -8.66 14.45
CA SER A 68 11.24 -9.78 13.52
C SER A 68 11.88 -10.97 14.23
N LEU A 69 11.33 -12.16 13.98
CA LEU A 69 11.85 -13.45 14.41
C LEU A 69 11.88 -14.35 13.17
N LEU A 70 13.07 -14.76 12.73
CA LEU A 70 13.20 -15.79 11.72
C LEU A 70 12.92 -17.18 12.36
N PRO A 71 12.31 -18.13 11.62
CA PRO A 71 12.02 -19.45 12.16
C PRO A 71 13.30 -20.33 12.17
N GLY A 72 13.91 -20.44 13.35
CA GLY A 72 15.09 -21.28 13.61
C GLY A 72 15.46 -21.32 15.10
N ALA A 73 15.97 -22.46 15.56
CA ALA A 73 16.41 -22.60 16.94
C ALA A 73 17.71 -21.81 17.15
N ALA A 74 17.62 -20.72 17.91
CA ALA A 74 18.67 -19.70 18.18
C ALA A 74 18.79 -18.55 17.16
N ASP A 75 17.70 -18.19 16.48
CA ASP A 75 17.71 -16.99 15.63
C ASP A 75 17.67 -15.71 16.50
N PRO A 76 18.51 -14.70 16.20
CA PRO A 76 18.53 -13.43 16.92
C PRO A 76 17.21 -12.66 16.75
N PHE A 77 16.85 -11.87 17.75
CA PHE A 77 15.69 -10.98 17.70
C PHE A 77 16.09 -9.60 17.18
N TRP A 78 15.25 -9.03 16.31
CA TRP A 78 15.53 -7.76 15.64
C TRP A 78 14.41 -6.77 15.93
N LEU A 79 14.78 -5.53 16.26
CA LEU A 79 13.87 -4.39 16.21
C LEU A 79 14.23 -3.50 15.03
N ILE A 80 13.27 -3.32 14.13
CA ILE A 80 13.47 -2.58 12.88
C ILE A 80 12.50 -1.38 12.87
N PRO A 81 12.95 -0.15 12.61
CA PRO A 81 12.07 0.99 12.46
C PRO A 81 11.28 0.86 11.16
N ASN A 82 9.95 0.90 11.29
CA ASN A 82 9.04 0.87 10.15
C ASN A 82 8.93 2.29 9.59
N LEU A 83 9.68 2.57 8.51
CA LEU A 83 9.65 3.85 7.82
C LEU A 83 8.61 3.83 6.72
N ASN A 84 7.48 4.47 6.97
CA ASN A 84 6.42 4.67 6.00
C ASN A 84 6.68 5.95 5.21
N PHE A 85 7.40 5.82 4.11
CA PHE A 85 7.51 6.92 3.16
C PHE A 85 6.19 7.02 2.37
N PRO A 86 5.50 8.18 2.37
CA PRO A 86 4.27 8.37 1.60
C PRO A 86 4.55 8.12 0.11
N GLY A 87 4.22 6.90 -0.33
CA GLY A 87 4.45 6.42 -1.68
C GLY A 87 3.28 6.72 -2.59
N LYS A 88 3.46 7.71 -3.48
CA LYS A 88 2.91 7.78 -4.85
C LYS A 88 1.42 7.46 -4.98
N SER A 89 0.56 8.29 -4.38
CA SER A 89 -0.85 8.31 -4.76
C SER A 89 -0.98 8.74 -6.23
N ARG A 90 -1.76 7.97 -7.00
CA ARG A 90 -1.99 8.11 -8.44
C ARG A 90 -2.53 9.52 -8.79
N GLY A 91 -1.63 10.45 -9.10
CA GLY A 91 -1.97 11.77 -9.63
C GLY A 91 -1.24 12.98 -9.03
N LEU A 92 -0.55 12.83 -7.90
CA LEU A 92 0.25 13.89 -7.28
C LEU A 92 1.73 13.49 -7.29
N THR A 93 2.63 14.43 -7.57
CA THR A 93 4.06 14.19 -7.47
C THR A 93 4.42 13.92 -6.01
N PRO A 94 5.07 12.77 -5.72
CA PRO A 94 5.35 12.37 -4.35
C PRO A 94 6.25 13.42 -3.70
N VAL A 95 5.83 13.93 -2.55
CA VAL A 95 6.62 14.87 -1.75
C VAL A 95 7.94 14.16 -1.39
N PRO A 96 9.11 14.73 -1.74
CA PRO A 96 10.38 14.10 -1.46
C PRO A 96 10.64 14.11 0.05
N CYS A 97 10.52 12.96 0.69
CA CYS A 97 10.93 12.77 2.08
C CYS A 97 12.38 12.32 2.11
N LEU A 98 13.23 13.03 2.86
CA LEU A 98 14.61 12.60 3.09
C LEU A 98 14.61 11.37 4.01
N SER A 99 15.42 10.36 3.66
CA SER A 99 15.68 9.25 4.57
C SER A 99 16.53 9.71 5.76
N PRO A 100 16.38 9.07 6.92
CA PRO A 100 17.24 9.34 8.06
C PRO A 100 18.68 8.95 7.75
N GLN A 101 19.62 9.74 8.24
CA GLN A 101 21.06 9.51 8.07
C GLN A 101 21.65 8.83 9.31
N GLU A 102 21.01 8.99 10.47
CA GLU A 102 21.48 8.47 11.75
C GLU A 102 20.32 7.82 12.52
N PHE A 103 20.59 6.69 13.17
CA PHE A 103 19.68 6.01 14.08
C PHE A 103 20.33 5.85 15.45
N LEU A 104 19.63 6.31 16.48
CA LEU A 104 20.02 6.23 17.89
C LEU A 104 19.07 5.30 18.63
N TRP A 105 19.62 4.27 19.28
CA TRP A 105 18.87 3.32 20.07
C TRP A 105 19.17 3.47 21.56
N GLU A 106 18.14 3.58 22.37
CA GLU A 106 18.21 3.76 23.82
C GLU A 106 17.26 2.80 24.53
N LYS A 107 17.64 2.32 25.72
CA LYS A 107 16.71 1.66 26.64
C LYS A 107 16.21 2.70 27.64
N GLU A 108 14.90 2.78 27.83
CA GLU A 108 14.34 3.72 28.81
C GLU A 108 14.88 3.38 30.22
N GLY A 109 15.60 4.33 30.83
CA GLY A 109 16.25 4.14 32.13
C GLY A 109 17.71 3.67 32.09
N SER A 110 18.36 3.57 30.92
CA SER A 110 19.82 3.39 30.82
C SER A 110 20.56 4.72 30.69
N ASP A 111 21.72 4.86 31.34
CA ASP A 111 22.55 6.08 31.29
C ASP A 111 23.32 6.27 29.96
N ALA A 112 23.37 5.24 29.11
CA ALA A 112 24.10 5.27 27.84
C ALA A 112 23.27 4.67 26.70
N PRO A 113 23.41 5.18 25.46
CA PRO A 113 22.74 4.63 24.30
C PRO A 113 23.25 3.22 23.99
N LEU A 114 22.34 2.34 23.60
CA LEU A 114 22.64 0.96 23.24
C LEU A 114 23.42 0.88 21.93
N GLN A 115 23.06 1.73 20.98
CA GLN A 115 23.69 1.79 19.67
C GLN A 115 23.48 3.16 19.04
N LEU A 116 24.54 3.68 18.42
CA LEU A 116 24.49 4.81 17.50
C LEU A 116 25.20 4.37 16.22
N SER A 117 24.44 4.16 15.15
CA SER A 117 24.98 3.66 13.87
C SER A 117 24.19 4.23 12.69
N SER A 118 24.74 4.07 11.48
CA SER A 118 23.98 4.17 10.23
C SER A 118 23.01 3.00 10.05
N ASP A 119 23.23 1.90 10.78
CA ASP A 119 22.35 0.74 10.76
C ASP A 119 21.06 1.04 11.51
N SER A 120 19.92 0.85 10.84
CA SER A 120 18.62 1.15 11.41
C SER A 120 18.15 0.13 12.44
N VAL A 121 18.84 -1.01 12.60
CA VAL A 121 18.31 -2.20 13.29
C VAL A 121 19.03 -2.43 14.62
N LEU A 122 18.25 -2.66 15.68
CA LEU A 122 18.77 -3.13 16.95
C LEU A 122 18.68 -4.65 17.03
N ILE A 123 19.80 -5.30 17.35
CA ILE A 123 19.96 -6.76 17.31
C ILE A 123 20.16 -7.30 18.72
N PHE A 124 19.41 -8.33 19.06
CA PHE A 124 19.60 -9.12 20.27
C PHE A 124 20.04 -10.53 19.87
N PRO A 125 21.34 -10.85 19.99
CA PRO A 125 21.85 -12.18 19.68
C PRO A 125 21.17 -13.29 20.50
N PHE A 126 20.89 -12.99 21.77
CA PHE A 126 20.21 -13.88 22.69
C PHE A 126 19.28 -13.06 23.58
N LEU A 127 17.98 -13.33 23.54
CA LEU A 127 17.01 -12.69 24.41
C LEU A 127 17.05 -13.28 25.82
N ASN A 128 17.12 -12.42 26.82
CA ASN A 128 17.06 -12.78 28.23
C ASN A 128 16.00 -11.97 28.97
N LYS A 129 15.56 -12.44 30.15
CA LYS A 129 14.59 -11.72 30.99
C LYS A 129 15.04 -10.31 31.33
N SER A 130 16.35 -10.09 31.47
CA SER A 130 16.98 -8.78 31.72
C SER A 130 16.79 -7.79 30.57
N ASP A 131 16.54 -8.29 29.36
CA ASP A 131 16.38 -7.45 28.18
C ASP A 131 14.98 -6.85 28.13
N SER A 132 14.02 -7.39 28.87
CA SER A 132 12.68 -6.81 28.99
C SER A 132 12.75 -5.33 29.37
N GLY A 133 11.95 -4.50 28.71
CA GLY A 133 11.94 -3.05 28.88
C GLY A 133 11.48 -2.30 27.63
N THR A 134 11.44 -0.98 27.75
CA THR A 134 11.04 -0.10 26.64
C THR A 134 12.27 0.38 25.88
N TYR A 135 12.28 0.10 24.57
CA TYR A 135 13.31 0.48 23.62
C TYR A 135 12.83 1.68 22.82
N VAL A 136 13.71 2.67 22.66
CA VAL A 136 13.45 3.92 21.96
C VAL A 136 14.42 4.03 20.79
N CYS A 137 13.87 4.24 19.60
CA CYS A 137 14.63 4.52 18.39
C CYS A 137 14.39 5.98 17.99
N THR A 138 15.46 6.76 17.93
CA THR A 138 15.44 8.12 17.41
C THR A 138 16.11 8.13 16.05
N ALA A 139 15.33 8.38 14.99
CA ALA A 139 15.84 8.52 13.62
C ALA A 139 15.97 9.99 13.26
N THR A 140 17.14 10.40 12.78
CA THR A 140 17.49 11.82 12.54
C THR A 140 17.93 12.06 11.09
N SER A 141 17.50 13.19 10.53
CA SER A 141 17.96 13.71 9.24
C SER A 141 18.11 15.23 9.30
N SER A 142 18.60 15.83 8.21
CA SER A 142 18.75 17.29 8.07
C SER A 142 17.43 18.08 8.20
N MET A 143 16.30 17.40 8.02
CA MET A 143 14.96 17.98 8.06
C MET A 143 14.23 17.77 9.41
N GLY A 144 14.80 17.00 10.33
CA GLY A 144 14.19 16.76 11.64
C GLY A 144 14.54 15.39 12.25
N SER A 145 13.97 15.14 13.43
CA SER A 145 14.09 13.86 14.13
C SER A 145 12.73 13.36 14.59
N VAL A 146 12.62 12.03 14.70
CA VAL A 146 11.42 11.32 15.11
C VAL A 146 11.77 10.18 16.04
N VAL A 147 10.82 9.83 16.90
CA VAL A 147 11.02 8.85 17.96
C VAL A 147 9.95 7.77 17.86
N ALA A 148 10.38 6.51 17.88
CA ALA A 148 9.51 5.34 18.00
C ALA A 148 9.86 4.56 19.27
N LYS A 149 8.85 4.01 19.94
CA LYS A 149 9.01 3.20 21.16
C LYS A 149 8.47 1.79 20.97
N TYR A 150 9.13 0.81 21.58
CA TYR A 150 8.70 -0.59 21.60
C TYR A 150 8.90 -1.18 22.98
N ASN A 151 7.88 -1.86 23.53
CA ASN A 151 8.00 -2.55 24.80
C ASN A 151 8.29 -4.03 24.54
N LEU A 152 9.48 -4.48 24.93
CA LEU A 152 9.90 -5.87 24.84
C LEU A 152 9.60 -6.56 26.17
N ASP A 153 8.82 -7.63 26.12
CA ASP A 153 8.57 -8.51 27.27
C ASP A 153 9.11 -9.91 26.96
N VAL A 154 10.17 -10.31 27.67
CA VAL A 154 10.78 -11.64 27.52
C VAL A 154 10.23 -12.54 28.63
N SER A 155 9.09 -13.17 28.36
CA SER A 155 8.53 -14.18 29.25
C SER A 155 9.36 -15.46 29.19
N GLY A 156 10.27 -15.64 30.14
CA GLY A 156 10.97 -16.91 30.26
C GLY A 156 10.02 -17.99 30.77
N CYS A 157 10.08 -19.17 30.15
CA CYS A 157 9.41 -20.40 30.60
C CYS A 157 9.90 -20.72 32.03
N THR A 158 9.22 -20.22 33.06
CA THR A 158 9.51 -20.59 34.44
C THR A 158 8.99 -22.00 34.62
N ALA A 159 9.89 -22.93 34.97
CA ALA A 159 9.61 -24.32 35.31
C ALA A 159 8.21 -24.50 35.91
N GLY A 160 7.30 -24.93 35.04
CA GLY A 160 5.87 -25.12 35.24
C GLY A 160 5.37 -26.03 34.13
N TRP A 161 5.89 -27.25 34.13
CA TRP A 161 5.44 -28.43 33.37
C TRP A 161 5.33 -28.40 31.83
N SER A 162 5.80 -27.40 31.08
CA SER A 162 5.66 -27.48 29.59
C SER A 162 6.86 -27.06 28.73
N CYS A 163 8.06 -26.88 29.28
CA CYS A 163 9.27 -26.75 28.46
C CYS A 163 10.17 -27.98 28.70
N TRP A 164 9.89 -29.08 27.99
CA TRP A 164 10.81 -30.20 27.83
C TRP A 164 11.34 -30.15 26.40
N ASP A 165 12.64 -29.89 26.31
CA ASP A 165 13.45 -29.91 25.11
C ASP A 165 13.45 -31.27 24.40
N GLY A 166 13.64 -31.20 23.08
CA GLY A 166 14.65 -32.03 22.43
C GLY A 166 14.28 -33.47 22.07
N ALA A 167 14.09 -33.67 20.76
CA ALA A 167 14.57 -34.83 20.01
C ALA A 167 14.07 -36.23 20.43
N SER A 168 12.95 -36.65 19.85
CA SER A 168 12.81 -38.03 19.36
C SER A 168 11.75 -38.09 18.26
N ALA A 169 12.12 -38.71 17.14
CA ALA A 169 11.28 -38.95 15.96
C ALA A 169 9.88 -39.52 16.31
N PRO A 170 8.84 -39.27 15.49
CA PRO A 170 7.53 -39.83 15.75
C PRO A 170 7.51 -41.32 15.39
N PRO A 171 7.09 -42.25 16.26
CA PRO A 171 6.48 -43.47 15.80
C PRO A 171 5.04 -43.16 15.37
N ALA A 172 4.69 -43.68 14.21
CA ALA A 172 3.37 -43.62 13.64
C ALA A 172 2.30 -44.17 14.60
N GLY A 173 1.15 -43.49 14.60
CA GLY A 173 -0.14 -44.13 14.81
C GLY A 173 -0.85 -43.78 16.11
N SER A 174 -2.12 -43.38 15.92
CA SER A 174 -3.21 -43.44 16.89
C SER A 174 -3.21 -42.35 17.98
N GLN A 175 -4.32 -41.68 18.32
CA GLN A 175 -5.72 -41.86 17.97
C GLN A 175 -6.49 -40.59 18.33
N LEU A 176 -7.68 -40.51 17.74
CA LEU A 176 -8.67 -39.45 17.79
C LEU A 176 -9.26 -39.17 19.19
N LEU A 177 -9.70 -37.91 19.35
CA LEU A 177 -10.86 -37.42 20.13
C LEU A 177 -10.77 -37.47 21.68
N LEU A 178 -10.84 -36.29 22.30
CA LEU A 178 -12.10 -35.72 22.84
C LEU A 178 -11.79 -34.37 23.50
N SER A 179 -12.25 -33.29 22.87
CA SER A 179 -12.62 -32.07 23.59
C SER A 179 -13.78 -32.39 24.54
N PHE A 180 -13.81 -31.78 25.73
CA PHE A 180 -14.95 -31.16 26.42
C PHE A 180 -14.72 -31.11 27.94
N LEU A 181 -15.05 -29.93 28.53
CA LEU A 181 -15.07 -29.52 29.96
C LEU A 181 -13.73 -28.91 30.44
N SER A 182 -13.60 -27.63 30.84
CA SER A 182 -14.52 -26.54 31.22
C SER A 182 -13.75 -25.19 31.19
N PRO A 183 -14.42 -24.02 31.24
CA PRO A 183 -13.84 -22.84 31.87
C PRO A 183 -14.66 -22.47 33.10
N ALA A 184 -14.02 -22.45 34.26
CA ALA A 184 -14.54 -21.79 35.45
C ALA A 184 -13.48 -20.79 35.91
N TRP A 185 -13.62 -19.55 35.47
CA TRP A 185 -13.48 -18.34 36.29
C TRP A 185 -13.73 -17.13 35.39
N ALA A 186 -14.93 -16.58 35.50
CA ALA A 186 -15.21 -15.23 35.08
C ALA A 186 -14.91 -14.31 36.26
N ASP A 187 -14.18 -13.22 36.01
CA ASP A 187 -14.52 -11.96 36.65
C ASP A 187 -14.18 -10.79 35.72
N ALA A 188 -15.02 -9.76 35.84
CA ALA A 188 -15.41 -8.78 34.84
C ALA A 188 -14.41 -7.62 34.61
N SER A 189 -14.28 -7.20 33.34
CA SER A 189 -14.31 -5.78 32.96
C SER A 189 -14.60 -5.61 31.46
N PRO A 190 -15.52 -4.72 31.03
CA PRO A 190 -15.92 -4.60 29.63
C PRO A 190 -15.00 -3.63 28.90
N VAL A 191 -13.93 -4.13 28.28
CA VAL A 191 -13.25 -3.41 27.20
C VAL A 191 -13.82 -3.95 25.89
N PRO A 192 -14.49 -3.14 25.04
CA PRO A 192 -14.98 -3.62 23.76
C PRO A 192 -13.77 -4.04 22.93
N SER A 193 -13.58 -5.35 22.85
CA SER A 193 -12.49 -5.96 22.11
C SER A 193 -12.78 -5.77 20.63
N THR A 194 -11.99 -4.93 19.97
CA THR A 194 -12.07 -4.66 18.52
C THR A 194 -11.76 -5.88 17.64
N SER A 195 -11.45 -7.05 18.24
CA SER A 195 -11.17 -8.29 17.53
C SER A 195 -12.40 -8.88 16.81
N SER A 196 -13.63 -8.57 17.26
CA SER A 196 -14.85 -9.07 16.60
C SER A 196 -15.11 -8.40 15.25
N THR A 197 -14.62 -7.17 15.05
CA THR A 197 -14.86 -6.39 13.82
C THR A 197 -14.07 -6.94 12.64
N TYR A 198 -12.83 -7.37 12.85
CA TYR A 198 -11.98 -7.89 11.78
C TYR A 198 -12.52 -9.21 11.20
N HIS A 199 -12.99 -10.13 12.04
CA HIS A 199 -13.62 -11.37 11.58
C HIS A 199 -14.95 -11.12 10.86
N ALA A 200 -15.75 -10.16 11.32
CA ALA A 200 -17.00 -9.76 10.66
C ALA A 200 -16.75 -9.10 9.29
N MET A 201 -15.74 -8.24 9.17
CA MET A 201 -15.37 -7.60 7.91
C MET A 201 -14.80 -8.61 6.90
N ILE A 202 -13.91 -9.52 7.34
CA ILE A 202 -13.37 -10.58 6.49
C ILE A 202 -14.50 -11.51 6.02
N GLY A 203 -15.43 -11.89 6.91
CA GLY A 203 -16.61 -12.68 6.55
C GLY A 203 -17.53 -11.98 5.56
N GLY A 204 -17.75 -10.66 5.72
CA GLY A 204 -18.55 -9.85 4.81
C GLY A 204 -17.98 -9.79 3.39
N VAL A 205 -16.67 -9.54 3.26
CA VAL A 205 -16.01 -9.48 1.95
C VAL A 205 -16.09 -10.84 1.23
N VAL A 206 -15.82 -11.93 1.96
CA VAL A 206 -15.91 -13.29 1.40
C VAL A 206 -17.35 -13.60 0.96
N ALA A 207 -18.35 -13.24 1.76
CA ALA A 207 -19.76 -13.45 1.42
C ALA A 207 -20.17 -12.68 0.15
N VAL A 208 -19.73 -11.43 -0.01
CA VAL A 208 -20.01 -10.63 -1.21
C VAL A 208 -19.37 -11.25 -2.45
N ILE A 209 -18.11 -11.68 -2.37
CA ILE A 209 -17.41 -12.32 -3.50
C ILE A 209 -18.14 -13.59 -3.94
N VAL A 210 -18.49 -14.47 -3.00
CA VAL A 210 -19.22 -15.72 -3.31
C VAL A 210 -20.59 -15.41 -3.93
N PHE A 211 -21.31 -14.42 -3.40
CA PHE A 211 -22.60 -14.00 -3.95
C PHE A 211 -22.47 -13.46 -5.39
N LEU A 212 -21.46 -12.63 -5.67
CA LEU A 212 -21.19 -12.12 -7.02
C LEU A 212 -20.86 -13.26 -7.99
N LEU A 213 -20.00 -14.21 -7.60
CA LEU A 213 -19.66 -15.37 -8.42
C LEU A 213 -20.88 -16.24 -8.73
N LEU A 214 -21.73 -16.52 -7.73
CA LEU A 214 -22.96 -17.29 -7.94
C LEU A 214 -23.95 -16.55 -8.85
N SER A 215 -24.12 -15.24 -8.67
CA SER A 215 -25.01 -14.44 -9.52
C SER A 215 -24.54 -14.43 -10.99
N LEU A 216 -23.22 -14.33 -11.22
CA LEU A 216 -22.63 -14.37 -12.57
C LEU A 216 -22.82 -15.75 -13.21
N LEU A 217 -22.66 -16.84 -12.47
CA LEU A 217 -22.91 -18.19 -12.97
C LEU A 217 -24.39 -18.40 -13.34
N ILE A 218 -25.33 -17.85 -12.57
CA ILE A 218 -26.76 -17.92 -12.89
C ILE A 218 -27.07 -17.12 -14.16
N VAL A 219 -26.54 -15.88 -14.28
CA VAL A 219 -26.72 -15.05 -15.48
C VAL A 219 -26.09 -15.70 -16.69
N LEU A 220 -24.87 -16.24 -16.58
CA LEU A 220 -24.20 -16.95 -17.67
C LEU A 220 -24.95 -18.23 -18.02
N GLY A 221 -25.47 -18.96 -17.03
CA GLY A 221 -26.33 -20.12 -17.24
C GLY A 221 -27.58 -19.76 -18.03
N HIS A 222 -28.31 -18.72 -17.61
CA HIS A 222 -29.47 -18.22 -18.34
C HIS A 222 -29.11 -17.69 -19.73
N TYR A 223 -27.98 -17.01 -19.86
CA TYR A 223 -27.47 -16.51 -21.14
C TYR A 223 -27.15 -17.67 -22.09
N LEU A 224 -26.47 -18.70 -21.62
CA LEU A 224 -26.16 -19.89 -22.40
C LEU A 224 -27.41 -20.72 -22.72
N ILE A 225 -28.41 -20.77 -21.83
CA ILE A 225 -29.68 -21.46 -22.11
C ILE A 225 -30.52 -20.67 -23.12
N ARG A 226 -30.51 -19.33 -23.05
CA ARG A 226 -31.21 -18.45 -24.00
C ARG A 226 -30.52 -18.39 -25.36
N HIS A 227 -29.19 -18.41 -25.39
CA HIS A 227 -28.38 -18.33 -26.61
C HIS A 227 -27.94 -19.71 -27.14
N LYS A 228 -28.26 -20.81 -26.46
CA LYS A 228 -28.38 -22.13 -27.11
C LYS A 228 -29.66 -22.20 -27.94
N GLY A 229 -29.81 -21.24 -28.85
CA GLY A 229 -30.44 -21.52 -30.13
C GLY A 229 -29.57 -22.57 -30.80
N THR A 230 -30.18 -23.71 -31.10
CA THR A 230 -29.63 -24.77 -31.94
C THR A 230 -28.81 -24.19 -33.08
N TYR A 231 -27.48 -24.27 -33.00
CA TYR A 231 -26.65 -24.22 -34.20
C TYR A 231 -26.98 -25.49 -34.97
N LEU A 232 -27.96 -25.38 -35.87
CA LEU A 232 -28.12 -26.34 -36.94
C LEU A 232 -26.83 -26.18 -37.75
N THR A 233 -25.85 -27.05 -37.55
CA THR A 233 -24.74 -27.14 -38.49
C THR A 233 -25.41 -27.44 -39.82
N HIS A 234 -25.35 -26.49 -40.74
CA HIS A 234 -25.70 -26.75 -42.12
C HIS A 234 -24.55 -27.59 -42.66
N GLU A 235 -24.49 -28.86 -42.23
CA GLU A 235 -23.60 -29.86 -42.81
C GLU A 235 -23.81 -29.73 -44.33
N ALA A 236 -22.73 -29.40 -45.05
CA ALA A 236 -22.80 -29.24 -46.49
C ALA A 236 -23.32 -30.56 -47.07
N LYS A 237 -24.57 -30.52 -47.55
CA LYS A 237 -25.27 -31.66 -48.11
C LYS A 237 -24.52 -32.06 -49.39
N GLY A 238 -23.63 -33.04 -49.28
CA GLY A 238 -22.70 -33.44 -50.34
C GLY A 238 -21.35 -33.99 -49.87
N SER A 239 -21.05 -33.93 -48.57
CA SER A 239 -19.79 -34.50 -48.03
C SER A 239 -19.84 -36.01 -47.75
N ASP A 240 -21.02 -36.64 -47.70
CA ASP A 240 -21.15 -38.05 -47.30
C ASP A 240 -20.92 -39.05 -48.46
N ASP A 241 -20.85 -38.60 -49.72
CA ASP A 241 -20.72 -39.45 -50.92
C ASP A 241 -19.34 -39.36 -51.63
N ALA A 242 -18.35 -38.68 -51.05
CA ALA A 242 -16.98 -38.62 -51.57
C ALA A 242 -16.05 -39.56 -50.78
N PRO A 243 -15.25 -40.44 -51.43
CA PRO A 243 -14.37 -41.38 -50.73
C PRO A 243 -13.15 -40.72 -50.05
N ASP A 244 -12.89 -39.43 -50.29
CA ASP A 244 -11.75 -38.67 -49.77
C ASP A 244 -12.04 -37.15 -49.73
N ALA A 245 -11.33 -36.44 -48.85
CA ALA A 245 -11.55 -35.01 -48.55
C ALA A 245 -11.13 -34.06 -49.68
N ASP A 246 -10.18 -34.46 -50.53
CA ASP A 246 -9.67 -33.62 -51.61
C ASP A 246 -10.68 -33.52 -52.75
N THR A 247 -11.48 -34.57 -52.98
CA THR A 247 -12.55 -34.57 -53.98
C THR A 247 -13.78 -33.74 -53.55
N ALA A 248 -14.07 -33.65 -52.26
CA ALA A 248 -15.21 -32.88 -51.73
C ALA A 248 -15.04 -31.35 -51.92
N ILE A 249 -13.81 -30.85 -51.96
CA ILE A 249 -13.50 -29.42 -52.13
C ILE A 249 -13.76 -28.95 -53.58
N ILE A 250 -13.51 -29.80 -54.57
CA ILE A 250 -13.53 -29.39 -55.99
C ILE A 250 -14.98 -29.30 -56.53
N ASN A 251 -15.90 -30.09 -55.97
CA ASN A 251 -17.32 -30.09 -56.35
C ASN A 251 -18.20 -29.14 -55.52
N ALA A 252 -17.62 -28.35 -54.61
CA ALA A 252 -18.35 -27.29 -53.92
C ALA A 252 -18.64 -26.15 -54.92
N GLU A 253 -19.76 -26.21 -55.61
CA GLU A 253 -20.17 -25.19 -56.58
C GLU A 253 -20.31 -23.81 -55.90
N GLY A 254 -19.41 -22.90 -56.26
CA GLY A 254 -19.34 -21.53 -55.76
C GLY A 254 -20.40 -20.63 -56.43
N GLY A 255 -21.36 -20.15 -55.64
CA GLY A 255 -22.35 -19.14 -56.05
C GLY A 255 -21.96 -17.73 -55.60
N GLN A 256 -21.83 -16.81 -56.56
CA GLN A 256 -21.41 -15.41 -56.45
C GLN A 256 -22.00 -14.56 -55.31
N ALA A 257 -21.13 -13.76 -54.67
CA ALA A 257 -21.50 -12.55 -53.94
C ALA A 257 -21.55 -11.35 -54.90
N GLY A 258 -22.77 -10.93 -55.28
CA GLY A 258 -23.05 -9.67 -55.97
C GLY A 258 -23.34 -8.54 -54.97
N GLY A 259 -22.82 -7.34 -55.25
CA GLY A 259 -22.75 -6.19 -54.35
C GLY A 259 -23.97 -5.23 -54.32
N ASP A 260 -23.69 -4.07 -53.69
CA ASP A 260 -24.54 -2.90 -53.36
C ASP A 260 -25.52 -3.09 -52.19
N ASP A 261 -25.71 -2.19 -51.22
CA ASP A 261 -25.43 -0.75 -51.11
C ASP A 261 -25.63 -0.33 -49.62
N LYS A 262 -24.78 0.55 -49.06
CA LYS A 262 -25.24 1.61 -48.12
C LYS A 262 -24.12 2.61 -47.82
N LYS A 263 -24.32 3.82 -48.34
CA LYS A 263 -23.45 5.00 -48.28
C LYS A 263 -23.57 5.71 -46.94
N GLU A 264 -22.44 6.04 -46.33
CA GLU A 264 -22.32 6.92 -45.18
C GLU A 264 -22.04 8.36 -45.65
N TYR A 265 -22.84 9.31 -45.16
CA TYR A 265 -22.69 10.74 -45.41
C TYR A 265 -21.85 11.35 -44.28
N PHE A 266 -20.81 12.10 -44.65
CA PHE A 266 -20.21 13.12 -43.79
C PHE A 266 -20.19 14.45 -44.56
N ILE A 267 -20.42 15.49 -43.79
CA ILE A 267 -20.66 16.91 -44.10
C ILE A 267 -19.61 17.52 -45.02
#